data_AF-A0AAV0MC64-F1
#
_entry.id   AF-A0AAV0MC64-F1
#
_cell.length_a   1.000
_cell.length_b   1.000
_cell.length_c   1.000
_cell.angle_alpha   90.00
_cell.angle_beta   90.00
_cell.angle_gamma   90.00
#
_symmetry.space_group_name_H-M   'P 1'
#
loop_
_entity.id
_entity.type
_entity.pdbx_description
1 polymer ?
#
loop_
_entity_poly.entity_id
_entity_poly.type
_entity_poly.pdbx_seq_one_letter_code
_entity_poly.pdbx_strand_id
1 'polypeptide(L)'
;KADKFISERFLDRPSDYNGNNLEFIPFVDTGRRMCPGLSFGLAAVKLTLTNLLYHFEWKLPNGITHENLDMTECSGIAVRRNTQFALDSRSI
;
A
#
# COMPACT_ATOMS: atom_id res chain seq x y z
N LYS A 1 -15.51 3.78 -6.11
CA LYS A 1 -15.09 3.78 -7.54
C LYS A 1 -13.70 3.16 -7.65
N ALA A 2 -13.33 2.57 -8.79
CA ALA A 2 -12.06 1.85 -8.93
C ALA A 2 -10.82 2.78 -8.86
N ASP A 3 -10.96 4.00 -9.36
CA ASP A 3 -9.95 5.07 -9.44
C ASP A 3 -9.72 5.85 -8.13
N LYS A 4 -10.38 5.47 -7.03
CA LYS A 4 -10.29 6.18 -5.75
C LYS A 4 -9.77 5.28 -4.64
N PHE A 5 -8.87 5.79 -3.82
CA PHE A 5 -8.50 5.16 -2.56
C PHE A 5 -9.67 5.21 -1.57
N ILE A 6 -10.04 4.05 -0.99
CA ILE A 6 -11.11 3.90 0.00
C ILE A 6 -10.60 2.88 1.02
N SER A 7 -10.32 3.30 2.25
CA SER A 7 -9.75 2.45 3.30
C SER A 7 -10.69 1.30 3.67
N GLU A 8 -12.00 1.53 3.64
CA GLU A 8 -13.01 0.57 4.09
C GLU A 8 -13.37 -0.46 3.01
N ARG A 9 -12.79 -0.35 1.80
CA ARG A 9 -13.14 -1.18 0.64
C ARG A 9 -13.15 -2.68 0.94
N PHE A 10 -12.24 -3.12 1.81
CA PHE A 10 -12.04 -4.52 2.17
C PHE A 10 -12.31 -4.81 3.65
N LEU A 11 -12.88 -3.88 4.42
CA LEU A 11 -13.02 -4.03 5.87
C LEU A 11 -13.96 -5.18 6.25
N ASP A 12 -15.10 -5.29 5.56
CA ASP A 12 -16.12 -6.32 5.81
C ASP A 12 -16.04 -7.49 4.83
N ARG A 13 -14.98 -7.54 4.02
CA ARG A 13 -14.77 -8.57 3.01
C ARG A 13 -13.46 -9.27 3.35
N PRO A 14 -13.48 -10.48 3.94
CA PRO A 14 -12.24 -11.20 4.21
C PRO A 14 -11.53 -11.41 2.87
N SER A 15 -10.47 -10.63 2.63
CA SER A 15 -9.73 -10.66 1.37
C SER A 15 -9.00 -11.99 1.30
N ASP A 16 -9.45 -12.88 0.42
CA ASP A 16 -8.70 -14.10 0.14
C ASP A 16 -7.55 -13.77 -0.82
N TYR A 17 -6.38 -13.51 -0.23
CA TYR A 17 -5.15 -13.22 -0.98
C TYR A 17 -4.64 -14.41 -1.80
N ASN A 18 -5.24 -15.60 -1.65
CA ASN A 18 -4.87 -16.82 -2.38
C ASN A 18 -5.39 -16.84 -3.83
N GLY A 19 -5.97 -15.74 -4.32
CA GLY A 19 -6.44 -15.60 -5.71
C GLY A 19 -7.81 -16.21 -5.99
N ASN A 20 -8.49 -16.79 -5.00
CA ASN A 20 -9.89 -17.23 -5.17
C ASN A 20 -10.87 -16.05 -5.17
N ASN A 21 -10.45 -14.88 -4.66
CA ASN A 21 -11.24 -13.65 -4.70
C ASN A 21 -10.66 -12.69 -5.76
N LEU A 22 -11.36 -12.57 -6.89
CA LEU A 22 -10.97 -11.69 -8.00
C LEU A 22 -11.09 -10.20 -7.66
N GLU A 23 -11.69 -9.86 -6.51
CA GLU A 23 -11.78 -8.47 -6.05
C GLU A 23 -10.42 -7.89 -5.63
N PHE A 24 -9.40 -8.74 -5.39
CA PHE A 24 -8.06 -8.30 -5.01
C PHE A 24 -6.95 -9.26 -5.48
N ILE A 25 -6.23 -8.89 -6.55
CA ILE A 25 -5.13 -9.70 -7.14
C ILE A 25 -3.84 -8.85 -7.23
N PRO A 26 -3.16 -8.59 -6.10
CA PRO A 26 -1.97 -7.73 -6.07
C PRO A 26 -0.70 -8.43 -6.60
N PHE A 27 -0.65 -9.76 -6.53
CA PHE A 27 0.42 -10.58 -7.09
C PHE A 27 -0.21 -11.35 -8.25
N VAL A 28 0.24 -11.07 -9.47
CA VAL A 28 -0.40 -11.30 -10.78
C VAL A 28 -0.78 -12.77 -11.11
N ASP A 29 -0.70 -13.70 -10.17
CA ASP A 29 -0.93 -15.12 -10.40
C ASP A 29 -1.83 -15.78 -9.37
N THR A 30 -2.87 -16.45 -9.88
CA THR A 30 -3.70 -17.42 -9.14
C THR A 30 -3.34 -18.83 -9.61
N GLY A 31 -3.29 -19.82 -8.70
CA GLY A 31 -2.98 -21.20 -9.04
C GLY A 31 -1.48 -21.50 -9.16
N ARG A 32 -1.04 -22.21 -10.21
CA ARG A 32 0.29 -22.83 -10.29
C ARG A 32 1.48 -21.87 -10.38
N ARG A 33 1.23 -20.59 -10.68
CA ARG A 33 2.25 -19.55 -10.75
C ARG A 33 2.17 -18.54 -9.61
N MET A 34 1.36 -18.83 -8.58
CA MET A 34 1.21 -17.94 -7.42
C MET A 34 2.58 -17.52 -6.89
N CYS A 35 2.73 -16.22 -6.63
CA CYS A 35 3.97 -15.66 -6.11
C CYS A 35 4.37 -16.42 -4.83
N PRO A 36 5.54 -17.10 -4.80
CA PRO A 36 5.95 -17.85 -3.62
C PRO A 36 6.22 -16.93 -2.41
N GLY A 37 6.40 -15.64 -2.66
CA GLY A 37 6.56 -14.61 -1.65
C GLY A 37 5.27 -14.01 -1.11
N LEU A 38 4.07 -14.50 -1.46
CA LEU A 38 2.77 -13.92 -1.07
C LEU A 38 2.67 -13.69 0.45
N SER A 39 2.80 -14.76 1.24
CA SER A 39 2.66 -14.71 2.70
C SER A 39 3.74 -13.84 3.34
N PHE A 40 4.97 -13.91 2.82
CA PHE A 40 6.07 -13.09 3.29
C PHE A 40 5.84 -11.61 3.00
N GLY A 41 5.43 -11.26 1.77
CA GLY A 41 5.15 -9.90 1.36
C GLY A 41 4.04 -9.27 2.20
N LEU A 42 2.95 -10.01 2.48
CA LEU A 42 1.88 -9.55 3.35
C LEU A 42 2.36 -9.30 4.78
N ALA A 43 3.13 -10.23 5.34
CA ALA A 43 3.71 -10.06 6.68
C ALA A 43 4.67 -8.87 6.75
N ALA A 44 5.52 -8.71 5.74
CA ALA A 44 6.47 -7.60 5.63
C ALA A 44 5.75 -6.25 5.55
N VAL A 45 4.75 -6.10 4.67
CA VAL A 45 3.96 -4.87 4.55
C VAL A 45 3.27 -4.55 5.87
N LYS A 46 2.64 -5.54 6.52
CA LYS A 46 1.94 -5.34 7.79
C LYS A 46 2.89 -4.88 8.89
N LEU A 47 4.03 -5.55 9.04
CA LEU A 47 5.04 -5.21 10.05
C LEU A 47 5.65 -3.82 9.79
N THR A 48 6.10 -3.56 8.56
CA THR A 48 6.70 -2.28 8.20
C THR A 48 5.71 -1.13 8.39
N LEU A 49 4.47 -1.28 7.91
CA LEU A 49 3.45 -0.25 8.07
C LEU A 49 3.14 0.02 9.56
N THR A 50 3.02 -1.03 10.36
CA THR A 50 2.78 -0.90 11.81
C THR A 50 3.92 -0.13 12.49
N ASN A 51 5.17 -0.48 12.19
CA ASN A 51 6.34 0.19 12.76
C ASN A 51 6.42 1.66 12.30
N LEU A 52 6.14 1.94 11.02
CA LEU A 52 6.16 3.31 10.51
C LEU A 52 5.06 4.18 11.14
N LEU A 53 3.86 3.64 11.36
CA LEU A 53 2.76 4.36 12.01
C LEU A 53 3.01 4.58 13.50
N TYR A 54 3.71 3.65 14.16
CA TYR A 54 3.99 3.74 15.59
C TYR A 54 5.13 4.73 15.91
N HIS A 55 6.22 4.67 15.13
CA HIS A 55 7.47 5.39 15.44
C HIS A 55 7.66 6.73 14.72
N PHE A 56 6.91 7.02 13.65
CA PHE A 56 7.12 8.23 12.85
C PHE A 56 5.88 9.11 12.82
N GLU A 57 6.09 10.43 12.78
CA GLU A 57 5.04 11.37 12.40
C GLU A 57 5.06 11.53 10.88
N TRP A 58 3.89 11.29 10.27
CA TRP A 58 3.73 11.40 8.83
C TRP A 58 3.29 12.83 8.52
N LYS A 59 4.25 13.66 8.10
CA LYS A 59 4.01 15.05 7.70
C LYS A 59 4.28 15.21 6.21
N LEU A 60 3.41 15.96 5.54
CA LEU A 60 3.63 16.34 4.16
C LEU A 60 4.58 17.55 4.13
N PRO A 61 5.64 17.51 3.31
CA PRO A 61 6.58 18.63 3.21
C PRO A 61 5.95 19.82 2.48
N ASN A 62 6.52 21.00 2.67
CA ASN A 62 6.34 22.19 1.81
C ASN A 62 4.89 22.69 1.65
N GLY A 63 4.04 22.51 2.67
CA GLY A 63 2.65 23.01 2.65
C GLY A 63 1.72 22.23 1.73
N ILE A 64 2.12 21.04 1.27
CA ILE A 64 1.26 20.13 0.50
C ILE A 64 0.12 19.65 1.41
N THR A 65 -1.11 19.82 0.97
CA THR A 65 -2.31 19.28 1.64
C THR A 65 -2.67 17.92 1.05
N HIS A 66 -3.51 17.16 1.78
CA HIS A 66 -4.05 15.89 1.27
C HIS A 66 -4.80 16.04 -0.06
N GLU A 67 -5.39 17.21 -0.31
CA GLU A 67 -6.16 17.51 -1.52
C GLU A 67 -5.28 17.74 -2.75
N ASN A 68 -4.11 18.36 -2.54
CA ASN A 68 -3.16 18.71 -3.60
C ASN A 68 -2.03 17.68 -3.73
N LEU A 69 -2.22 16.51 -3.14
CA LEU A 69 -1.26 15.44 -3.13
C LEU A 69 -1.17 14.77 -4.51
N ASP A 70 -0.05 14.94 -5.21
CA ASP A 70 0.17 14.29 -6.49
C ASP A 70 0.35 12.77 -6.32
N MET A 71 -0.60 12.01 -6.87
CA MET A 71 -0.60 10.55 -6.87
C MET A 71 -0.21 9.98 -8.24
N THR A 72 0.35 10.78 -9.16
CA THR A 72 0.84 10.28 -10.45
C THR A 72 1.94 9.25 -10.26
N GLU A 73 1.86 8.21 -11.09
CA GLU A 73 2.66 7.00 -11.00
C GLU A 73 3.78 6.99 -12.03
N CYS A 74 4.95 6.47 -11.66
CA CYS A 74 5.98 6.11 -12.61
C CYS A 74 5.63 4.78 -13.29
N SER A 75 5.87 4.67 -14.59
CA SER A 75 5.77 3.39 -15.31
C SER A 75 6.86 2.41 -14.87
N GLY A 76 6.49 1.14 -14.69
CA GLY A 76 7.43 0.07 -14.32
C GLY A 76 6.73 -1.23 -13.96
N ILE A 77 7.50 -2.28 -13.69
CA ILE A 77 6.99 -3.59 -13.21
C ILE A 77 6.37 -3.43 -11.81
N ALA A 78 7.02 -2.63 -10.96
CA ALA A 78 6.45 -2.16 -9.69
C ALA A 78 6.15 -0.68 -9.84
N VAL A 79 4.90 -0.32 -9.59
CA VAL A 79 4.44 1.06 -9.71
C VAL A 79 4.70 1.79 -8.39
N ARG A 80 5.24 3.00 -8.50
CA ARG A 80 5.48 3.92 -7.37
C ARG A 80 5.07 5.31 -7.79
N ARG A 81 4.78 6.17 -6.81
CA ARG A 81 4.55 7.59 -7.11
C ARG A 81 5.81 8.24 -7.69
N ASN A 82 5.60 9.25 -8.51
CA ASN A 82 6.67 10.03 -9.14
C ASN A 82 7.39 10.98 -8.17
N THR A 83 6.78 11.27 -7.02
CA THR A 83 7.31 12.19 -6.01
C THR A 83 7.67 11.47 -4.71
N GLN A 84 8.71 11.94 -4.02
CA GLN A 84 9.20 11.39 -2.75
C GLN A 84 8.74 12.22 -1.55
N PHE A 85 8.53 11.56 -0.41
CA PHE A 85 8.30 12.21 0.88
C PHE A 85 9.35 11.83 1.92
N ALA A 86 9.52 12.73 2.89
CA ALA A 86 10.30 12.49 4.09
C ALA A 86 9.36 12.10 5.23
N LEU A 87 9.88 11.31 6.17
CA LEU A 87 9.22 11.00 7.43
C LEU A 87 10.02 11.63 8.55
N ASP A 88 9.35 12.25 9.50
CA ASP A 88 9.99 12.81 10.69
C ASP A 88 9.89 11.79 11.83
N SER A 89 10.99 11.57 12.55
CA SER A 89 10.98 10.72 13.75
C SER A 89 10.06 11.33 14.80
N ARG A 90 9.24 10.51 15.44
CA ARG A 90 8.42 10.97 16.56
C ARG A 90 9.32 11.21 17.78
N SER A 91 9.33 12.44 18.29
CA SER A 91 9.94 12.71 19.59
C SER A 91 9.10 12.05 20.68
N ILE A 92 9.72 11.16 21.45
CA ILE A 92 9.17 10.59 22.69
C ILE A 92 9.48 11.55 23.83
#